data_AF-A0AAD5IZ59-F1
#
_entry.id   AF-A0AAD5IZ59-F1
#
_cell.length_a   1.000
_cell.length_b   1.000
_cell.length_c   1.000
_cell.angle_alpha   90.00
_cell.angle_beta   90.00
_cell.angle_gamma   90.00
#
_symmetry.space_group_name_H-M   'P 1'
#
loop_
_entity.id
_entity.type
_entity.pdbx_description
1 polymer ?
#
loop_
_entity_poly.entity_id
_entity_poly.type
_entity_poly.pdbx_seq_one_letter_code
_entity_poly.pdbx_strand_id
1 'polypeptide(L)'
;MDSSSKAPHVDVSGTTTGVESGQEIEPVPVPEVGQATAAPLANISSRLNPFAREWDIWTEQTPEEERSLFLTFAYGHPLTQSQIRRFFTNKYGQYVERVHVNWQEASINGPPLFGKIVFKASCIPLDVLNGFQQTRFMIDGKPLWCKKFRPMPNHSYIRI
;
A
#
# COMPACT_ATOMS: atom_id res chain seq x y z
N MET A 1 -22.68 -16.31 54.37
CA MET A 1 -22.06 -17.60 54.69
C MET A 1 -21.67 -18.25 53.36
N ASP A 2 -20.42 -18.58 53.12
CA ASP A 2 -19.22 -18.06 53.79
C ASP A 2 -18.03 -18.04 52.83
N SER A 3 -17.01 -17.30 53.25
CA SER A 3 -15.56 -17.43 53.01
C SER A 3 -15.07 -18.85 52.61
N SER A 4 -13.89 -19.05 52.00
CA SER A 4 -12.75 -18.11 51.90
C SER A 4 -11.75 -18.47 50.79
N SER A 5 -10.71 -17.64 50.72
CA SER A 5 -9.29 -17.91 50.40
C SER A 5 -8.85 -19.39 50.27
N LYS A 6 -7.76 -19.71 49.56
CA LYS A 6 -6.40 -19.25 49.93
C LYS A 6 -5.31 -19.65 48.94
N ALA A 7 -4.43 -18.70 48.61
CA ALA A 7 -3.11 -18.98 48.06
C ALA A 7 -2.08 -19.17 49.19
N PRO A 8 -1.09 -20.07 49.05
CA PRO A 8 0.10 -20.09 49.89
C PRO A 8 1.34 -19.61 49.12
N HIS A 9 1.92 -18.50 49.57
CA HIS A 9 3.30 -18.10 49.30
C HIS A 9 4.26 -18.97 50.12
N VAL A 10 5.36 -19.46 49.53
CA VAL A 10 6.50 -20.02 50.28
C VAL A 10 7.85 -19.58 49.67
N ASP A 11 8.74 -19.24 50.59
CA ASP A 11 10.17 -18.87 50.48
C ASP A 11 11.02 -20.17 50.57
N VAL A 12 12.32 -20.35 50.28
CA VAL A 12 13.48 -19.58 49.79
C VAL A 12 14.74 -20.50 49.97
N SER A 13 15.94 -20.05 49.57
CA SER A 13 17.28 -20.46 50.05
C SER A 13 18.03 -21.69 49.48
N GLY A 14 19.22 -21.41 48.91
CA GLY A 14 20.42 -22.29 48.91
C GLY A 14 20.67 -23.20 47.69
N THR A 15 21.90 -23.48 47.24
CA THR A 15 23.24 -22.90 47.57
C THR A 15 24.33 -23.39 46.59
N THR A 16 25.28 -22.52 46.19
CA THR A 16 26.70 -22.88 45.83
C THR A 16 26.96 -23.69 44.52
N THR A 17 28.10 -23.66 43.77
CA THR A 17 29.40 -22.91 43.75
C THR A 17 30.03 -22.96 42.33
N GLY A 18 30.82 -21.95 41.94
CA GLY A 18 31.85 -21.98 40.86
C GLY A 18 31.67 -20.86 39.81
N VAL A 19 32.54 -19.86 39.61
CA VAL A 19 33.98 -19.78 39.21
C VAL A 19 34.26 -20.45 37.86
N GLU A 20 34.95 -19.86 36.87
CA GLU A 20 35.66 -18.55 36.71
C GLU A 20 35.75 -18.23 35.18
N SER A 21 36.24 -17.13 34.59
CA SER A 21 36.86 -15.82 34.96
C SER A 21 36.67 -14.85 33.74
N GLY A 22 37.09 -13.58 33.65
CA GLY A 22 37.82 -12.68 34.56
C GLY A 22 38.17 -11.32 33.91
N GLN A 23 38.52 -10.33 34.75
CA GLN A 23 39.11 -9.00 34.49
C GLN A 23 38.39 -7.96 33.58
N GLU A 24 38.60 -6.63 33.70
CA GLU A 24 38.62 -5.62 34.80
C GLU A 24 38.81 -4.22 34.13
N ILE A 25 38.59 -3.08 34.83
CA ILE A 25 38.45 -1.73 34.23
C ILE A 25 39.20 -0.66 35.06
N GLU A 26 39.38 0.56 34.49
CA GLU A 26 39.82 1.86 35.08
C GLU A 26 41.33 2.19 35.00
N PRO A 27 41.77 3.48 35.01
CA PRO A 27 41.04 4.76 34.86
C PRO A 27 41.62 5.75 33.79
N VAL A 28 41.05 6.96 33.72
CA VAL A 28 41.28 8.06 32.74
C VAL A 28 42.57 8.90 32.90
N PRO A 29 42.94 9.68 31.86
CA PRO A 29 43.19 11.13 32.05
C PRO A 29 42.53 12.06 30.99
N VAL A 30 42.43 13.36 31.30
CA VAL A 30 42.00 14.47 30.41
C VAL A 30 43.13 15.49 30.21
N PRO A 31 43.33 16.03 28.98
CA PRO A 31 42.92 17.41 28.64
C PRO A 31 42.31 17.47 27.20
N GLU A 32 42.07 18.57 26.47
CA GLU A 32 42.49 19.99 26.55
C GLU A 32 41.40 20.94 25.96
N VAL A 33 41.50 22.25 26.22
CA VAL A 33 40.58 23.29 25.70
C VAL A 33 41.01 23.81 24.32
N GLY A 34 40.14 23.70 23.32
CA GLY A 34 40.31 24.30 21.99
C GLY A 34 38.98 24.79 21.40
N GLN A 35 39.00 25.92 20.68
CA GLN A 35 37.79 26.60 20.18
C GLN A 35 37.43 26.19 18.75
N ALA A 36 36.16 25.92 18.47
CA ALA A 36 35.59 25.94 17.12
C ALA A 36 34.15 26.45 17.13
N THR A 37 33.96 27.66 16.60
CA THR A 37 32.71 28.39 16.35
C THR A 37 31.46 27.55 16.05
N ALA A 38 30.38 27.80 16.80
CA ALA A 38 29.04 27.39 16.40
C ALA A 38 28.63 28.11 15.10
N ALA A 39 28.23 27.35 14.07
CA ALA A 39 27.70 27.92 12.84
C ALA A 39 26.32 28.57 13.12
N PRO A 40 26.05 29.79 12.64
CA PRO A 40 24.74 30.41 12.81
C PRO A 40 23.67 29.61 12.06
N LEU A 41 22.50 29.44 12.69
CA LEU A 41 21.30 28.88 12.05
C LEU A 41 20.75 29.90 11.03
N ALA A 42 21.42 29.99 9.89
CA ALA A 42 21.07 30.90 8.81
C ALA A 42 19.71 30.52 8.23
N ASN A 43 18.72 31.39 8.49
CA ASN A 43 17.50 31.64 7.74
C ASN A 43 17.00 30.46 6.87
N ILE A 44 15.93 29.79 7.31
CA ILE A 44 15.31 28.65 6.58
C ILE A 44 14.47 29.15 5.39
N SER A 45 15.10 29.92 4.51
CA SER A 45 14.66 30.06 3.12
C SER A 45 14.56 28.66 2.52
N SER A 46 13.40 28.34 1.96
CA SER A 46 13.01 26.99 1.57
C SER A 46 14.08 26.29 0.71
N ARG A 47 14.66 25.20 1.22
CA ARG A 47 15.67 24.36 0.53
C ARG A 47 15.13 23.55 -0.67
N LEU A 48 14.01 23.97 -1.24
CA LEU A 48 13.41 23.38 -2.43
C LEU A 48 13.96 24.09 -3.67
N ASN A 49 14.17 23.35 -4.76
CA ASN A 49 14.54 23.95 -6.05
C ASN A 49 13.36 24.80 -6.57
N PRO A 50 13.52 26.13 -6.78
CA PRO A 50 12.45 26.98 -7.30
C PRO A 50 12.07 26.67 -8.76
N PHE A 51 12.86 25.85 -9.46
CA PHE A 51 12.57 25.32 -10.80
C PHE A 51 12.06 23.87 -10.77
N ALA A 52 11.80 23.29 -9.59
CA ALA A 52 10.99 22.08 -9.52
C ALA A 52 9.56 22.42 -9.95
N ARG A 53 8.97 21.60 -10.82
CA ARG A 53 7.53 21.71 -11.09
C ARG A 53 6.77 21.47 -9.80
N GLU A 54 5.66 22.17 -9.62
CA GLU A 54 4.70 21.83 -8.59
C GLU A 54 4.23 20.38 -8.79
N TRP A 55 3.98 19.69 -7.69
CA TRP A 55 3.75 18.25 -7.63
C TRP A 55 2.35 17.91 -8.14
N ASP A 56 2.15 17.92 -9.46
CA ASP A 56 0.82 17.68 -10.04
C ASP A 56 0.36 16.22 -9.96
N ILE A 57 -0.12 15.86 -8.77
CA ILE A 57 -0.86 14.63 -8.42
C ILE A 57 -2.06 14.33 -9.33
N TRP A 58 -2.51 15.26 -10.16
CA TRP A 58 -3.64 15.05 -11.07
C TRP A 58 -3.21 14.62 -12.48
N THR A 59 -1.99 14.93 -12.92
CA THR A 59 -1.57 14.67 -14.32
C THR A 59 -0.16 14.15 -14.56
N GLU A 60 0.85 14.45 -13.72
CA GLU A 60 2.23 14.09 -14.03
C GLU A 60 2.69 12.77 -13.38
N GLN A 61 3.27 11.91 -14.21
CA GLN A 61 4.17 10.78 -13.86
C GLN A 61 3.61 9.59 -13.07
N THR A 62 2.33 9.52 -12.66
CA THR A 62 1.82 8.26 -12.07
C THR A 62 1.65 7.16 -13.15
N PRO A 63 2.27 5.97 -13.02
CA PRO A 63 2.21 4.91 -14.03
C PRO A 63 0.80 4.33 -14.20
N GLU A 64 0.53 3.71 -15.35
CA GLU A 64 -0.82 3.25 -15.72
C GLU A 64 -1.40 2.29 -14.66
N GLU A 65 -0.59 1.43 -14.07
CA GLU A 65 -1.02 0.42 -13.09
C GLU A 65 -1.56 1.03 -11.80
N GLU A 66 -1.04 2.16 -11.36
CA GLU A 66 -1.47 2.81 -10.11
C GLU A 66 -2.73 3.64 -10.30
N ARG A 67 -2.91 4.23 -11.49
CA ARG A 67 -4.16 4.86 -11.92
C ARG A 67 -5.16 3.86 -12.53
N SER A 68 -5.04 2.57 -12.23
CA SER A 68 -5.90 1.50 -12.76
C SER A 68 -6.54 0.60 -11.70
N LEU A 69 -7.70 0.04 -12.04
CA LEU A 69 -8.35 -1.03 -11.30
C LEU A 69 -8.53 -2.27 -12.19
N PHE A 70 -8.34 -3.44 -11.59
CA PHE A 70 -8.74 -4.72 -12.16
C PHE A 70 -10.22 -4.96 -11.85
N LEU A 71 -10.97 -5.37 -12.87
CA LEU A 71 -12.40 -5.64 -12.82
C LEU A 71 -12.66 -7.14 -12.92
N THR A 72 -13.60 -7.66 -12.14
CA THR A 72 -14.07 -9.05 -12.25
C THR A 72 -15.60 -9.08 -12.26
N PHE A 73 -16.18 -9.82 -13.19
CA PHE A 73 -17.63 -9.98 -13.30
C PHE A 73 -18.06 -11.26 -12.59
N ALA A 74 -19.27 -11.30 -12.02
CA ALA A 74 -19.82 -12.57 -11.56
C ALA A 74 -20.19 -13.46 -12.75
N TYR A 75 -20.07 -14.78 -12.55
CA TYR A 75 -20.45 -15.78 -13.55
C TYR A 75 -21.91 -15.58 -13.99
N GLY A 76 -22.18 -15.69 -15.30
CA GLY A 76 -23.50 -15.42 -15.89
C GLY A 76 -23.91 -13.93 -15.96
N HIS A 77 -23.15 -13.00 -15.39
CA HIS A 77 -23.48 -11.57 -15.35
C HIS A 77 -22.43 -10.68 -16.06
N PRO A 78 -22.10 -10.91 -17.34
CA PRO A 78 -21.10 -10.13 -18.05
C PRO A 78 -21.53 -8.67 -18.21
N LEU A 79 -20.62 -7.74 -17.97
CA LEU A 79 -20.82 -6.30 -18.15
C LEU A 79 -20.07 -5.81 -19.38
N THR A 80 -20.75 -5.02 -20.21
CA THR A 80 -20.13 -4.44 -21.41
C THR A 80 -19.22 -3.26 -21.07
N GLN A 81 -18.24 -3.00 -21.92
CA GLN A 81 -17.36 -1.82 -21.84
C GLN A 81 -18.17 -0.52 -21.69
N SER A 82 -19.28 -0.39 -22.42
CA SER A 82 -20.19 0.76 -22.37
C SER A 82 -20.92 0.90 -21.03
N GLN A 83 -21.41 -0.20 -20.43
CA GLN A 83 -22.05 -0.16 -19.10
C GLN A 83 -21.06 0.27 -18.02
N ILE A 84 -19.84 -0.29 -18.05
CA ILE A 84 -18.76 0.04 -17.12
C ILE A 84 -18.37 1.51 -17.29
N ARG A 85 -18.08 1.95 -18.52
CA ARG A 85 -17.74 3.35 -18.81
C ARG A 85 -18.85 4.30 -18.35
N ARG A 86 -20.12 4.00 -18.65
CA ARG A 86 -21.28 4.81 -18.21
C ARG A 86 -21.33 4.94 -16.68
N PHE A 87 -21.19 3.83 -15.95
CA PHE A 87 -21.22 3.84 -14.48
C PHE A 87 -20.08 4.69 -13.88
N PHE A 88 -18.83 4.46 -14.30
CA PHE A 88 -17.69 5.20 -13.78
C PHE A 88 -17.67 6.66 -14.24
N THR A 89 -18.13 6.99 -15.46
CA THR A 89 -18.29 8.38 -15.91
C THR A 89 -19.40 9.10 -15.15
N ASN A 90 -20.48 8.42 -14.75
CA ASN A 90 -21.53 9.02 -13.91
C ASN A 90 -21.09 9.26 -12.45
N LYS A 91 -20.04 8.58 -11.98
CA LYS A 91 -19.45 8.74 -10.64
C LYS A 91 -18.24 9.68 -10.60
N TYR A 92 -17.37 9.62 -11.60
CA TYR A 92 -16.06 10.27 -11.65
C TYR A 92 -15.88 11.16 -12.91
N GLY A 93 -16.98 11.49 -13.60
CA GLY A 93 -16.99 12.41 -14.74
C GLY A 93 -15.92 12.11 -15.79
N GLN A 94 -15.16 13.15 -16.13
CA GLN A 94 -14.12 13.10 -17.16
C GLN A 94 -12.82 12.37 -16.76
N TYR A 95 -12.71 11.85 -15.52
CA TYR A 95 -11.49 11.16 -15.07
C TYR A 95 -11.36 9.73 -15.58
N VAL A 96 -12.41 9.13 -16.17
CA VAL A 96 -12.32 7.86 -16.88
C VAL A 96 -11.57 8.07 -18.21
N GLU A 97 -10.44 7.37 -18.39
CA GLU A 97 -9.66 7.42 -19.62
C GLU A 97 -10.06 6.27 -20.56
N ARG A 98 -9.74 5.03 -20.17
CA ARG A 98 -9.96 3.81 -20.94
C ARG A 98 -10.62 2.73 -20.10
N VAL A 99 -11.41 1.88 -20.77
CA VAL A 99 -11.99 0.66 -20.21
C VAL A 99 -11.68 -0.46 -21.20
N HIS A 100 -11.11 -1.56 -20.72
CA HIS A 100 -10.88 -2.78 -21.48
C HIS A 100 -11.67 -3.91 -20.82
N VAL A 101 -12.34 -4.73 -21.62
CA VAL A 101 -13.10 -5.90 -21.17
C VAL A 101 -12.55 -7.10 -21.91
N ASN A 102 -12.00 -8.05 -21.16
CA ASN A 102 -11.24 -9.16 -21.72
C ASN A 102 -12.14 -10.40 -21.78
N TRP A 103 -12.22 -10.95 -22.98
CA TRP A 103 -12.94 -12.17 -23.31
C TRP A 103 -11.97 -13.35 -23.19
N GLN A 104 -12.47 -14.53 -22.84
CA GLN A 104 -11.60 -15.69 -22.62
C GLN A 104 -11.40 -16.44 -23.95
N GLU A 105 -10.19 -16.38 -24.52
CA GLU A 105 -9.82 -16.99 -25.82
C GLU A 105 -10.28 -18.45 -25.98
N ALA A 106 -10.31 -19.21 -24.89
CA ALA A 106 -10.81 -20.59 -24.84
C ALA A 106 -12.30 -20.76 -25.22
N SER A 107 -13.05 -19.67 -25.43
CA SER A 107 -14.39 -19.70 -26.02
C SER A 107 -14.67 -18.46 -26.84
N ILE A 108 -14.72 -18.64 -28.17
CA ILE A 108 -15.15 -17.64 -29.17
C ILE A 108 -16.54 -17.04 -28.85
N ASN A 109 -17.37 -17.75 -28.07
CA ASN A 109 -18.71 -17.35 -27.65
C ASN A 109 -18.85 -17.19 -26.11
N GLY A 110 -17.74 -17.14 -25.36
CA GLY A 110 -17.75 -17.12 -23.89
C GLY A 110 -18.10 -15.75 -23.30
N PRO A 111 -18.70 -15.68 -22.09
CA PRO A 111 -18.88 -14.41 -21.40
C PRO A 111 -17.53 -13.83 -20.97
N PRO A 112 -17.32 -12.49 -21.03
CA PRO A 112 -16.14 -11.88 -20.45
C PRO A 112 -16.11 -12.12 -18.94
N LEU A 113 -14.91 -12.36 -18.40
CA LEU A 113 -14.70 -12.70 -16.99
C LEU A 113 -14.01 -11.58 -16.20
N PHE A 114 -13.18 -10.77 -16.88
CA PHE A 114 -12.40 -9.71 -16.25
C PHE A 114 -12.18 -8.51 -17.18
N GLY A 115 -11.67 -7.41 -16.63
CA GLY A 115 -11.33 -6.21 -17.38
C GLY A 115 -10.36 -5.29 -16.63
N LYS A 116 -10.05 -4.15 -17.24
CA LYS A 116 -9.22 -3.08 -16.67
C LYS A 116 -9.88 -1.74 -16.93
N ILE A 117 -10.05 -0.92 -15.89
CA ILE A 117 -10.37 0.50 -16.05
C ILE A 117 -9.14 1.34 -15.69
N VAL A 118 -8.87 2.35 -16.52
CA VAL A 118 -7.76 3.28 -16.41
C VAL A 118 -8.34 4.68 -16.21
N PHE A 119 -7.86 5.38 -15.18
CA PHE A 119 -8.26 6.75 -14.86
C PHE A 119 -7.12 7.73 -15.15
N LYS A 120 -7.46 9.00 -15.36
CA LYS A 120 -6.48 10.07 -15.59
C LYS A 120 -5.63 10.36 -14.34
N ALA A 121 -6.28 10.46 -13.19
CA ALA A 121 -5.64 10.73 -11.91
C ALA A 121 -5.59 9.47 -11.01
N SER A 122 -4.51 9.32 -10.26
CA SER A 122 -4.22 8.15 -9.41
C SER A 122 -4.98 8.12 -8.09
N CYS A 123 -5.54 9.26 -7.66
CA CYS A 123 -6.47 9.34 -6.53
C CYS A 123 -7.79 8.59 -6.78
N ILE A 124 -8.24 8.46 -8.03
CA ILE A 124 -9.55 7.88 -8.35
C ILE A 124 -9.63 6.39 -8.00
N PRO A 125 -8.65 5.52 -8.32
CA PRO A 125 -8.58 4.16 -7.77
C PRO A 125 -8.64 4.07 -6.24
N LEU A 126 -8.06 5.04 -5.51
CA LEU A 126 -8.05 5.04 -4.05
C LEU A 126 -9.44 5.37 -3.49
N ASP A 127 -10.12 6.35 -4.07
CA ASP A 127 -11.50 6.74 -3.73
C ASP A 127 -12.50 5.62 -4.07
N VAL A 128 -12.43 5.05 -5.29
CA VAL A 128 -13.26 3.92 -5.72
C VAL A 128 -13.13 2.73 -4.74
N LEU A 129 -11.93 2.46 -4.24
CA LEU A 129 -11.65 1.40 -3.29
C LEU A 129 -12.00 1.78 -1.84
N ASN A 130 -12.10 3.07 -1.51
CA ASN A 130 -12.37 3.61 -0.16
C ASN A 130 -11.50 2.94 0.94
N GLY A 131 -10.21 2.77 0.66
CA GLY A 131 -9.24 2.12 1.56
C GLY A 131 -9.28 0.57 1.59
N PHE A 132 -10.28 -0.08 0.99
CA PHE A 132 -10.37 -1.54 0.94
C PHE A 132 -9.50 -2.13 -0.20
N GLN A 133 -9.06 -3.39 -0.05
CA GLN A 133 -8.31 -4.06 -1.14
C GLN A 133 -9.19 -4.40 -2.35
N GLN A 134 -10.49 -4.59 -2.11
CA GLN A 134 -11.51 -4.91 -3.12
C GLN A 134 -12.86 -4.34 -2.69
N THR A 135 -13.63 -3.82 -3.65
CA THR A 135 -15.00 -3.30 -3.47
C THR A 135 -15.97 -3.99 -4.43
N ARG A 136 -17.29 -3.85 -4.19
CA ARG A 136 -18.36 -4.40 -5.03
C ARG A 136 -19.39 -3.32 -5.38
N PHE A 137 -19.61 -3.11 -6.67
CA PHE A 137 -20.69 -2.28 -7.21
C PHE A 137 -21.79 -3.13 -7.83
N MET A 138 -22.99 -2.56 -7.97
CA MET A 138 -24.09 -3.12 -8.75
C MET A 138 -24.33 -2.22 -9.96
N ILE A 139 -24.23 -2.77 -11.18
CA ILE A 139 -24.44 -2.03 -12.43
C ILE A 139 -25.53 -2.77 -13.22
N ASP A 140 -26.67 -2.11 -13.45
CA ASP A 140 -27.83 -2.69 -14.15
C ASP A 140 -28.22 -4.09 -13.58
N GLY A 141 -28.20 -4.23 -12.25
CA GLY A 141 -28.47 -5.49 -11.52
C GLY A 141 -27.31 -6.49 -11.46
N LYS A 142 -26.21 -6.27 -12.21
CA LYS A 142 -25.05 -7.17 -12.27
C LYS A 142 -23.98 -6.75 -11.25
N PRO A 143 -23.45 -7.66 -10.41
CA PRO A 143 -22.36 -7.33 -9.50
C PRO A 143 -21.01 -7.23 -10.23
N LEU A 144 -20.32 -6.11 -10.01
CA LEU A 144 -18.96 -5.84 -10.45
C LEU A 144 -18.03 -5.79 -9.25
N TRP A 145 -16.96 -6.58 -9.27
CA TRP A 145 -15.87 -6.48 -8.29
C TRP A 145 -14.72 -5.63 -8.85
N CYS A 146 -14.16 -4.75 -8.02
CA CYS A 146 -13.03 -3.89 -8.37
C CYS A 146 -11.92 -4.01 -7.31
N LYS A 147 -10.67 -4.19 -7.73
CA LYS A 147 -9.47 -4.24 -6.87
C LYS A 147 -8.30 -3.49 -7.49
N LYS A 148 -7.29 -3.06 -6.71
CA LYS A 148 -6.09 -2.37 -7.26
C LYS A 148 -5.49 -3.23 -8.39
N PHE A 149 -5.26 -2.63 -9.56
CA PHE A 149 -4.59 -3.33 -10.64
C PHE A 149 -3.16 -3.69 -10.19
N ARG A 150 -2.74 -4.93 -10.45
CA ARG A 150 -1.34 -5.31 -10.42
C ARG A 150 -0.99 -5.84 -11.80
N PRO A 151 0.10 -5.36 -12.43
CA PRO A 151 0.65 -6.08 -13.56
C PRO A 151 1.09 -7.46 -13.04
N MET A 152 0.95 -8.50 -13.85
CA MET A 152 1.78 -9.68 -13.62
C MET A 152 3.22 -9.23 -13.85
N PRO A 153 4.17 -9.46 -12.91
CA PRO A 153 5.57 -9.21 -13.22
C PRO A 153 5.92 -10.01 -14.46
N ASN A 154 6.53 -9.37 -15.45
CA ASN A 154 6.91 -10.02 -16.71
C ASN A 154 7.66 -11.31 -16.37
N HIS A 155 7.10 -12.47 -16.75
CA HIS A 155 7.67 -13.76 -16.39
C HIS A 155 9.04 -13.85 -17.08
N SER A 156 10.10 -13.65 -16.30
CA SER A 156 11.48 -13.73 -16.76
C SER A 156 11.65 -15.04 -17.49
N TYR A 157 11.93 -14.96 -18.79
CA TYR A 157 11.95 -16.08 -19.72
C TYR A 157 12.80 -17.22 -19.11
N ILE A 158 12.17 -18.33 -18.74
CA ILE A 158 12.91 -19.52 -18.32
C ILE A 158 13.59 -20.08 -19.57
N ARG A 159 14.81 -19.60 -19.83
CA ARG A 159 15.77 -20.25 -20.71
C ARG A 159 16.28 -21.49 -19.99
N ILE A 160 15.58 -22.59 -20.24
CA ILE A 160 16.21 -23.90 -20.43
C ILE A 160 17.16 -23.86 -21.64
#